data_AF-A0A2C6A3V0-F1
#
_entry.id   AF-A0A2C6A3V0-F1
#
_cell.length_a   1.000
_cell.length_b   1.000
_cell.length_c   1.000
_cell.angle_alpha   90.00
_cell.angle_beta   90.00
_cell.angle_gamma   90.00
#
_symmetry.space_group_name_H-M   'P 1'
#
loop_
_entity.id
_entity.type
_entity.pdbx_description
1 polymer ?
#
loop_
_entity_poly.entity_id
_entity_poly.type
_entity_poly.pdbx_seq_one_letter_code
_entity_poly.pdbx_strand_id
1 'polypeptide(L)'
;MRSPAVGAATTPRQLHRGIGRRHGDPATSPTAIGPSALLVLAALPALAAAQANGGCVSLRGSSACPAFQSASISTNNALIRTYPFLQFVSDSASFDYQLAAYVKTSYVKDKYQNVLGCNDVNYTDPSNMYARYTTTVLCNALVQQSVSECRLSGDSSRPVCADTCADFARSEAFVTADQDLCSRPSPDVTKLIRADFTTCSLPDGALTSRCIAGVDNEPENCGFANSTVGLCLYCAAGGINSTDTCCYNAGAERRCDGVKLPSVVPTLTFSTPSATSSPTQTAAGTRGGGGGGGP
;
A
#
# COMPACT_ATOMS: atom_id res chain seq x y z
N MET A 1 -39.76 -15.38 -46.17
CA MET A 1 -39.63 -14.89 -47.56
C MET A 1 -38.43 -13.94 -47.64
N ARG A 2 -37.64 -14.01 -48.72
CA ARG A 2 -36.64 -13.02 -49.21
C ARG A 2 -35.59 -12.38 -48.27
N SER A 3 -34.34 -12.85 -48.40
CA SER A 3 -33.14 -12.01 -48.68
C SER A 3 -33.14 -11.56 -50.18
N PRO A 4 -32.16 -10.84 -50.80
CA PRO A 4 -30.74 -10.50 -50.49
C PRO A 4 -30.54 -8.96 -50.33
N ALA A 5 -29.39 -8.26 -50.50
CA ALA A 5 -28.01 -8.51 -50.98
C ALA A 5 -27.03 -7.56 -50.20
N VAL A 6 -25.69 -7.70 -50.09
CA VAL A 6 -24.52 -8.00 -50.98
C VAL A 6 -24.03 -6.82 -51.84
N GLY A 7 -22.74 -6.47 -51.68
CA GLY A 7 -21.95 -5.51 -52.49
C GLY A 7 -20.82 -4.88 -51.64
N ALA A 8 -19.58 -5.38 -51.54
CA ALA A 8 -18.57 -5.85 -52.49
C ALA A 8 -17.52 -4.78 -52.90
N ALA A 9 -16.35 -4.88 -52.25
CA ALA A 9 -14.96 -4.52 -52.64
C ALA A 9 -14.66 -3.47 -53.73
N THR A 10 -13.66 -2.61 -53.47
CA THR A 10 -12.60 -2.32 -54.45
C THR A 10 -11.28 -1.88 -53.80
N THR A 11 -10.17 -2.56 -54.14
CA THR A 11 -8.79 -2.06 -53.98
C THR A 11 -8.22 -1.84 -55.39
N PRO A 12 -7.51 -0.73 -55.65
CA PRO A 12 -6.11 -0.82 -56.07
C PRO A 12 -5.30 0.42 -55.56
N ARG A 13 -4.01 0.68 -55.82
CA ARG A 13 -2.96 0.04 -56.64
C ARG A 13 -1.58 0.49 -56.08
N GLN A 14 -0.53 -0.32 -56.22
CA GLN A 14 0.85 0.18 -56.14
C GLN A 14 1.18 1.11 -57.33
N LEU A 15 2.15 2.01 -57.12
CA LEU A 15 2.96 2.58 -58.21
C LEU A 15 4.43 2.68 -57.80
N HIS A 16 5.30 2.69 -58.80
CA HIS A 16 6.72 2.33 -58.75
C HIS A 16 7.61 3.49 -59.23
N ARG A 17 8.93 3.39 -59.00
CA ARG A 17 10.03 4.24 -59.53
C ARG A 17 10.16 5.66 -58.92
N GLY A 18 11.36 6.25 -58.84
CA GLY A 18 12.65 5.73 -59.33
C GLY A 18 13.90 6.54 -58.93
N ILE A 19 15.04 6.06 -59.45
CA ILE A 19 16.44 6.40 -59.12
C ILE A 19 16.85 7.82 -59.57
N GLY A 20 17.74 8.48 -58.79
CA GLY A 20 18.51 9.66 -59.24
C GLY A 20 19.83 9.85 -58.48
N ARG A 21 20.98 9.58 -59.14
CA ARG A 21 22.35 9.92 -58.68
C ARG A 21 22.85 11.19 -59.38
N ARG A 22 23.63 12.04 -58.67
CA ARG A 22 24.80 12.86 -59.10
C ARG A 22 25.27 13.65 -57.86
N HIS A 23 26.50 13.52 -57.34
CA HIS A 23 27.82 14.02 -57.83
C HIS A 23 27.93 15.54 -57.93
N GLY A 24 28.85 16.13 -57.14
CA GLY A 24 29.16 17.57 -57.14
C GLY A 24 29.99 18.07 -55.94
N ASP A 25 31.21 17.55 -55.76
CA ASP A 25 32.32 18.26 -55.08
C ASP A 25 33.10 19.04 -56.19
N PRO A 26 33.75 20.21 -55.93
CA PRO A 26 34.97 20.24 -55.10
C PRO A 26 35.40 21.55 -54.40
N ALA A 27 36.51 21.42 -53.63
CA ALA A 27 37.64 22.37 -53.48
C ALA A 27 37.59 23.54 -52.45
N THR A 28 38.41 23.39 -51.38
CA THR A 28 39.46 24.31 -50.84
C THR A 28 39.20 25.84 -50.75
N SER A 29 39.64 26.60 -49.73
CA SER A 29 40.87 26.48 -48.89
C SER A 29 40.79 27.36 -47.60
N PRO A 30 41.82 27.42 -46.71
CA PRO A 30 41.63 27.71 -45.28
C PRO A 30 42.02 29.11 -44.78
N THR A 31 41.60 29.44 -43.55
CA THR A 31 42.25 30.42 -42.66
C THR A 31 42.25 29.94 -41.21
N ALA A 32 43.44 29.82 -40.61
CA ALA A 32 43.67 29.87 -39.15
C ALA A 32 43.95 31.35 -38.76
N ILE A 33 44.11 31.83 -37.50
CA ILE A 33 44.55 31.26 -36.21
C ILE A 33 43.85 32.07 -35.09
N GLY A 34 43.62 31.50 -33.90
CA GLY A 34 43.28 32.29 -32.69
C GLY A 34 42.94 31.44 -31.46
N PRO A 35 43.82 31.31 -30.45
CA PRO A 35 43.57 30.48 -29.27
C PRO A 35 42.87 31.25 -28.13
N SER A 36 42.44 30.49 -27.12
CA SER A 36 41.90 30.91 -25.81
C SER A 36 40.37 31.04 -25.69
N ALA A 37 39.72 29.95 -25.27
CA ALA A 37 39.12 29.89 -23.92
C ALA A 37 38.70 28.44 -23.61
N LEU A 38 39.11 27.91 -22.43
CA LEU A 38 38.47 26.71 -21.89
C LEU A 38 37.05 27.07 -21.43
N LEU A 39 36.07 26.28 -21.85
CA LEU A 39 34.89 26.00 -21.05
C LEU A 39 34.56 24.53 -21.20
N VAL A 40 35.07 23.73 -20.24
CA VAL A 40 34.70 22.33 -20.08
C VAL A 40 33.21 22.29 -19.76
N LEU A 41 32.40 21.81 -20.70
CA LEU A 41 30.98 21.55 -20.44
C LEU A 41 30.87 20.26 -19.60
N ALA A 42 31.16 20.42 -18.31
CA ALA A 42 31.16 19.33 -17.35
C ALA A 42 29.75 18.78 -17.15
N ALA A 43 29.63 17.46 -17.29
CA ALA A 43 28.59 16.61 -16.70
C ALA A 43 27.17 17.20 -16.58
N LEU A 44 26.33 16.90 -17.58
CA LEU A 44 24.92 16.63 -17.28
C LEU A 44 24.87 15.48 -16.27
N PRO A 45 24.33 15.66 -15.05
CA PRO A 45 24.16 14.55 -14.12
C PRO A 45 23.14 13.55 -14.68
N ALA A 46 23.37 12.27 -14.44
CA ALA A 46 22.66 11.20 -15.11
C ALA A 46 21.15 11.16 -14.80
N LEU A 47 20.31 11.62 -15.74
CA LEU A 47 18.91 11.19 -15.87
C LEU A 47 18.82 9.87 -16.66
N ALA A 48 19.67 8.91 -16.27
CA ALA A 48 19.76 7.57 -16.85
C ALA A 48 20.39 6.58 -15.84
N ALA A 49 19.88 6.60 -14.60
CA ALA A 49 20.16 5.59 -13.58
C ALA A 49 18.88 4.87 -13.11
N ALA A 50 17.87 4.83 -13.97
CA ALA A 50 16.88 3.77 -13.96
C ALA A 50 17.28 2.74 -15.04
N GLN A 51 16.93 1.47 -14.82
CA GLN A 51 17.09 0.35 -15.77
C GLN A 51 18.50 -0.28 -15.85
N ALA A 52 18.98 -0.81 -14.72
CA ALA A 52 19.80 -2.03 -14.70
C ALA A 52 19.44 -2.87 -13.46
N ASN A 53 18.85 -4.06 -13.68
CA ASN A 53 18.35 -5.02 -12.68
C ASN A 53 17.20 -4.56 -11.76
N GLY A 54 15.97 -5.00 -12.05
CA GLY A 54 14.89 -5.17 -11.06
C GLY A 54 14.47 -3.92 -10.27
N GLY A 55 14.34 -2.79 -10.96
CA GLY A 55 14.28 -1.42 -10.41
C GLY A 55 13.56 -1.27 -9.06
N CYS A 56 14.27 -0.68 -8.10
CA CYS A 56 13.70 -0.31 -6.81
C CYS A 56 13.12 1.10 -6.87
N VAL A 57 11.81 1.22 -6.67
CA VAL A 57 11.06 2.48 -6.67
C VAL A 57 10.98 3.00 -5.25
N SER A 58 11.51 4.21 -5.01
CA SER A 58 11.45 4.86 -3.69
C SER A 58 10.02 5.28 -3.36
N LEU A 59 9.60 5.03 -2.11
CA LEU A 59 8.31 5.48 -1.58
C LEU A 59 8.37 6.91 -1.00
N ARG A 60 9.49 7.63 -1.17
CA ARG A 60 9.59 9.04 -0.76
C ARG A 60 8.50 9.87 -1.46
N GLY A 61 7.67 10.53 -0.66
CA GLY A 61 6.56 11.34 -1.15
C GLY A 61 5.34 10.55 -1.65
N SER A 62 5.29 9.23 -1.43
CA SER A 62 4.10 8.41 -1.68
C SER A 62 2.95 8.88 -0.79
N SER A 63 1.81 9.16 -1.41
CA SER A 63 0.54 9.50 -0.77
C SER A 63 -0.27 8.27 -0.33
N ALA A 64 -0.01 7.09 -0.91
CA ALA A 64 -0.60 5.83 -0.47
C ALA A 64 0.18 5.17 0.68
N CYS A 65 1.50 5.36 0.73
CA CYS A 65 2.38 4.80 1.75
C CYS A 65 3.24 5.86 2.49
N PRO A 66 2.66 6.97 3.01
CA PRO A 66 3.44 8.09 3.57
C PRO A 66 4.33 7.70 4.77
N ALA A 67 3.92 6.71 5.57
CA ALA A 67 4.73 6.23 6.68
C ALA A 67 5.98 5.44 6.25
N PHE A 68 6.02 4.99 4.98
CA PHE A 68 7.10 4.20 4.40
C PHE A 68 8.08 5.04 3.57
N GLN A 69 8.12 6.37 3.76
CA GLN A 69 8.96 7.32 3.00
C GLN A 69 10.48 7.02 2.94
N SER A 70 10.99 6.19 3.85
CA SER A 70 12.38 5.70 3.90
C SER A 70 12.62 4.45 3.05
N ALA A 71 11.57 3.74 2.65
CA ALA A 71 11.63 2.45 2.00
C ALA A 71 11.65 2.55 0.46
N SER A 72 11.80 1.41 -0.19
CA SER A 72 11.64 1.25 -1.63
C SER A 72 11.01 -0.11 -1.94
N ILE A 73 10.31 -0.24 -3.06
CA ILE A 73 9.70 -1.49 -3.51
C ILE A 73 10.37 -1.98 -4.79
N SER A 74 10.53 -3.29 -4.94
CA SER A 74 11.12 -3.89 -6.14
C SER A 74 10.05 -4.08 -7.23
N THR A 75 10.32 -3.64 -8.45
CA THR A 75 9.51 -3.98 -9.63
C THR A 75 10.10 -5.19 -10.38
N ASN A 76 10.66 -6.16 -9.65
CA ASN A 76 11.15 -7.39 -10.26
C ASN A 76 10.02 -8.34 -10.70
N ASN A 77 10.36 -9.30 -11.56
CA ASN A 77 9.40 -10.28 -12.10
C ASN A 77 8.79 -11.21 -11.04
N ALA A 78 9.36 -11.30 -9.83
CA ALA A 78 8.78 -12.11 -8.76
C ALA A 78 7.62 -11.36 -8.08
N LEU A 79 7.84 -10.10 -7.68
CA LEU A 79 6.82 -9.29 -7.03
C LEU A 79 5.70 -8.89 -8.02
N ILE A 80 6.02 -8.64 -9.29
CA ILE A 80 5.01 -8.41 -10.35
C ILE A 80 4.06 -9.61 -10.52
N ARG A 81 4.50 -10.86 -10.33
CA ARG A 81 3.60 -12.03 -10.42
C ARG A 81 2.58 -12.06 -9.28
N THR A 82 2.93 -11.54 -8.10
CA THR A 82 2.03 -11.44 -6.94
C THR A 82 1.16 -10.17 -7.02
N TYR A 83 1.72 -9.06 -7.53
CA TYR A 83 1.08 -7.77 -7.63
C TYR A 83 1.23 -7.20 -9.06
N PRO A 84 0.39 -7.64 -10.03
CA PRO A 84 0.56 -7.31 -11.45
C PRO A 84 0.54 -5.82 -11.78
N PHE A 85 -0.06 -4.97 -10.92
CA PHE A 85 -0.05 -3.52 -11.10
C PHE A 85 1.36 -2.91 -11.11
N LEU A 86 2.33 -3.56 -10.46
CA LEU A 86 3.73 -3.10 -10.39
C LEU A 86 4.42 -3.04 -11.76
N GLN A 87 3.90 -3.73 -12.79
CA GLN A 87 4.42 -3.62 -14.15
C GLN A 87 4.21 -2.22 -14.78
N PHE A 88 3.36 -1.38 -14.15
CA PHE A 88 3.06 -0.01 -14.57
C PHE A 88 3.62 1.04 -13.59
N VAL A 89 4.57 0.67 -12.72
CA VAL A 89 5.12 1.52 -11.68
C VAL A 89 6.58 1.88 -11.99
N SER A 90 6.89 3.17 -12.05
CA SER A 90 8.23 3.72 -12.29
C SER A 90 8.75 4.65 -11.19
N ASP A 91 7.84 5.16 -10.36
CA ASP A 91 8.05 6.23 -9.38
C ASP A 91 6.92 6.19 -8.32
N SER A 92 7.01 7.01 -7.28
CA SER A 92 6.00 7.04 -6.20
C SER A 92 4.60 7.50 -6.66
N ALA A 93 4.50 8.34 -7.69
CA ALA A 93 3.21 8.83 -8.18
C ALA A 93 2.45 7.79 -9.01
N SER A 94 3.16 7.09 -9.92
CA SER A 94 2.63 5.93 -10.64
C SER A 94 2.32 4.78 -9.68
N PHE A 95 3.14 4.56 -8.66
CA PHE A 95 2.85 3.62 -7.57
C PHE A 95 1.53 3.94 -6.85
N ASP A 96 1.36 5.19 -6.36
CA ASP A 96 0.16 5.61 -5.64
C ASP A 96 -1.10 5.38 -6.48
N TYR A 97 -1.07 5.80 -7.74
CA TYR A 97 -2.19 5.64 -8.68
C TYR A 97 -2.54 4.17 -8.89
N GLN A 98 -1.54 3.33 -9.17
CA GLN A 98 -1.75 1.91 -9.44
C GLN A 98 -2.17 1.13 -8.19
N LEU A 99 -1.64 1.45 -7.01
CA LEU A 99 -2.07 0.85 -5.74
C LEU A 99 -3.52 1.25 -5.39
N ALA A 100 -3.87 2.53 -5.53
CA ALA A 100 -5.24 3.00 -5.30
C ALA A 100 -6.26 2.37 -6.26
N ALA A 101 -5.87 2.08 -7.51
CA ALA A 101 -6.68 1.33 -8.46
C ALA A 101 -6.76 -0.17 -8.08
N TYR A 102 -5.63 -0.80 -7.75
CA TYR A 102 -5.55 -2.21 -7.35
C TYR A 102 -6.42 -2.52 -6.13
N VAL A 103 -6.31 -1.69 -5.07
CA VAL A 103 -7.11 -1.77 -3.83
C VAL A 103 -8.61 -1.80 -4.11
N LYS A 104 -9.09 -1.05 -5.11
CA LYS A 104 -10.52 -0.94 -5.47
C LYS A 104 -10.97 -1.98 -6.50
N THR A 105 -10.07 -2.80 -7.03
CA THR A 105 -10.38 -3.71 -8.15
C THR A 105 -9.84 -5.11 -7.88
N SER A 106 -8.64 -5.44 -8.38
CA SER A 106 -8.06 -6.78 -8.26
C SER A 106 -7.89 -7.22 -6.82
N TYR A 107 -7.51 -6.34 -5.90
CA TYR A 107 -7.41 -6.67 -4.48
C TYR A 107 -8.73 -7.21 -3.93
N VAL A 108 -9.85 -6.54 -4.19
CA VAL A 108 -11.16 -6.96 -3.69
C VAL A 108 -11.52 -8.35 -4.23
N LYS A 109 -11.25 -8.59 -5.51
CA LYS A 109 -11.51 -9.87 -6.17
C LYS A 109 -10.61 -10.98 -5.62
N ASP A 110 -9.30 -10.76 -5.61
CA ASP A 110 -8.33 -11.76 -5.21
C ASP A 110 -8.43 -12.06 -3.72
N LYS A 111 -8.68 -11.04 -2.90
CA LYS A 111 -8.79 -11.19 -1.46
C LYS A 111 -10.14 -11.75 -1.03
N TYR A 112 -11.25 -11.07 -1.34
CA TYR A 112 -12.55 -11.46 -0.82
C TYR A 112 -13.17 -12.60 -1.60
N GLN A 113 -13.20 -12.54 -2.94
CA GLN A 113 -13.77 -13.64 -3.74
C GLN A 113 -12.84 -14.85 -3.80
N ASN A 114 -11.59 -14.70 -4.23
CA ASN A 114 -10.74 -15.85 -4.55
C ASN A 114 -10.12 -16.52 -3.31
N VAL A 115 -9.68 -15.75 -2.31
CA VAL A 115 -9.10 -16.29 -1.06
C VAL A 115 -10.17 -16.55 0.00
N LEU A 116 -10.89 -15.51 0.43
CA LEU A 116 -11.86 -15.63 1.55
C LEU A 116 -13.19 -16.27 1.13
N GLY A 117 -13.44 -16.48 -0.17
CA GLY A 117 -14.57 -17.24 -0.70
C GLY A 117 -15.89 -16.47 -0.78
N CYS A 118 -15.89 -15.15 -0.65
CA CYS A 118 -17.10 -14.32 -0.76
C CYS A 118 -17.73 -14.41 -2.15
N ASN A 119 -19.02 -14.72 -2.19
CA ASN A 119 -19.85 -14.68 -3.38
C ASN A 119 -20.63 -13.35 -3.45
N ASP A 120 -21.15 -13.04 -4.64
CA ASP A 120 -21.98 -11.85 -4.92
C ASP A 120 -21.34 -10.49 -4.59
N VAL A 121 -20.00 -10.44 -4.55
CA VAL A 121 -19.20 -9.23 -4.33
C VAL A 121 -19.54 -8.12 -5.35
N ASN A 122 -19.96 -6.96 -4.85
CA ASN A 122 -20.23 -5.78 -5.68
C ASN A 122 -18.92 -5.08 -6.13
N TYR A 123 -18.51 -5.33 -7.37
CA TYR A 123 -17.35 -4.68 -7.99
C TYR A 123 -17.61 -3.26 -8.52
N THR A 124 -18.86 -2.78 -8.53
CA THR A 124 -19.19 -1.42 -8.99
C THR A 124 -18.91 -0.38 -7.90
N ASP A 125 -19.23 -0.71 -6.65
CA ASP A 125 -18.83 0.06 -5.47
C ASP A 125 -18.35 -0.88 -4.35
N PRO A 126 -17.07 -1.27 -4.38
CA PRO A 126 -16.48 -2.11 -3.36
C PRO A 126 -15.99 -1.31 -2.14
N SER A 127 -16.39 -0.04 -1.96
CA SER A 127 -15.86 0.83 -0.90
C SER A 127 -16.03 0.23 0.49
N ASN A 128 -17.14 -0.47 0.75
CA ASN A 128 -17.40 -1.13 2.03
C ASN A 128 -16.64 -2.46 2.26
N MET A 129 -15.99 -3.02 1.22
CA MET A 129 -15.06 -4.16 1.35
C MET A 129 -13.70 -3.75 1.92
N TYR A 130 -13.42 -2.44 2.05
CA TYR A 130 -12.14 -1.97 2.55
C TYR A 130 -12.00 -2.28 4.05
N ALA A 131 -11.06 -3.17 4.38
CA ALA A 131 -10.72 -3.50 5.76
C ALA A 131 -9.83 -2.39 6.37
N ARG A 132 -9.95 -2.16 7.68
CA ARG A 132 -9.16 -1.16 8.40
C ARG A 132 -7.67 -1.34 8.13
N TYR A 133 -7.01 -0.30 7.65
CA TYR A 133 -5.58 -0.27 7.30
C TYR A 133 -5.15 -1.18 6.12
N THR A 134 -6.06 -1.55 5.20
CA THR A 134 -5.73 -2.36 4.00
C THR A 134 -4.52 -1.81 3.24
N THR A 135 -4.46 -0.51 2.95
CA THR A 135 -3.37 0.08 2.16
C THR A 135 -2.05 -0.03 2.91
N THR A 136 -2.04 0.23 4.23
CA THR A 136 -0.87 0.09 5.09
C THR A 136 -0.34 -1.34 5.12
N VAL A 137 -1.23 -2.34 5.21
CA VAL A 137 -0.85 -3.76 5.17
C VAL A 137 -0.29 -4.15 3.79
N LEU A 138 -0.81 -3.58 2.70
CA LEU A 138 -0.23 -3.75 1.37
C LEU A 138 1.13 -3.06 1.21
N CYS A 139 1.29 -1.83 1.70
CA CYS A 139 2.58 -1.12 1.77
C CYS A 139 3.62 -1.97 2.50
N ASN A 140 3.25 -2.50 3.68
CA ASN A 140 4.08 -3.42 4.47
C ASN A 140 4.45 -4.67 3.67
N ALA A 141 3.47 -5.38 3.09
CA ALA A 141 3.73 -6.60 2.32
C ALA A 141 4.69 -6.37 1.15
N LEU A 142 4.55 -5.25 0.43
CA LEU A 142 5.41 -4.87 -0.69
C LEU A 142 6.83 -4.50 -0.23
N VAL A 143 6.97 -3.69 0.83
CA VAL A 143 8.26 -3.30 1.39
C VAL A 143 9.00 -4.52 1.97
N GLN A 144 8.32 -5.36 2.76
CA GLN A 144 8.92 -6.54 3.38
C GLN A 144 9.38 -7.57 2.33
N GLN A 145 8.60 -7.80 1.26
CA GLN A 145 9.03 -8.64 0.13
C GLN A 145 10.17 -8.01 -0.70
N SER A 146 10.40 -6.70 -0.58
CA SER A 146 11.47 -5.97 -1.29
C SER A 146 12.78 -5.85 -0.50
N VAL A 147 12.84 -6.31 0.76
CA VAL A 147 14.00 -6.11 1.65
C VAL A 147 15.30 -6.64 1.04
N SER A 148 15.30 -7.87 0.50
CA SER A 148 16.48 -8.47 -0.13
C SER A 148 16.87 -7.75 -1.43
N GLU A 149 15.92 -7.57 -2.34
CA GLU A 149 16.14 -7.05 -3.68
C GLU A 149 16.60 -5.58 -3.66
N CYS A 150 15.97 -4.77 -2.80
CA CYS A 150 16.30 -3.35 -2.63
C CYS A 150 17.30 -3.07 -1.50
N ARG A 151 17.84 -4.12 -0.86
CA ARG A 151 18.85 -4.06 0.21
C ARG A 151 18.42 -3.15 1.37
N LEU A 152 17.14 -3.21 1.73
CA LEU A 152 16.55 -2.40 2.78
C LEU A 152 17.08 -2.85 4.15
N SER A 153 17.28 -1.89 5.05
CA SER A 153 17.68 -2.16 6.43
C SER A 153 17.29 -1.01 7.37
N GLY A 154 17.21 -1.29 8.67
CA GLY A 154 16.85 -0.31 9.69
C GLY A 154 15.51 0.36 9.39
N ASP A 155 15.51 1.70 9.34
CA ASP A 155 14.28 2.48 9.12
C ASP A 155 13.68 2.31 7.72
N SER A 156 14.44 1.80 6.74
CA SER A 156 13.94 1.51 5.38
C SER A 156 13.26 0.13 5.25
N SER A 157 13.37 -0.72 6.27
CA SER A 157 12.77 -2.06 6.33
C SER A 157 11.80 -2.23 7.51
N ARG A 158 11.34 -1.13 8.14
CA ARG A 158 10.42 -1.18 9.29
C ARG A 158 9.10 -1.88 8.90
N PRO A 159 8.64 -2.87 9.68
CA PRO A 159 7.34 -3.49 9.46
C PRO A 159 6.21 -2.68 10.09
N VAL A 160 4.98 -2.99 9.70
CA VAL A 160 3.79 -2.50 10.41
C VAL A 160 3.64 -3.15 11.80
N CYS A 161 2.98 -2.48 12.72
CA CYS A 161 2.76 -2.98 14.07
C CYS A 161 1.77 -4.15 14.10
N ALA A 162 2.02 -5.13 14.98
CA ALA A 162 1.12 -6.27 15.14
C ALA A 162 -0.31 -5.85 15.54
N ASP A 163 -0.48 -4.74 16.28
CA ASP A 163 -1.79 -4.17 16.60
C ASP A 163 -2.54 -3.70 15.34
N THR A 164 -1.80 -3.14 14.36
CA THR A 164 -2.36 -2.75 13.05
C THR A 164 -2.75 -3.98 12.24
N CYS A 165 -1.96 -5.05 12.28
CA CYS A 165 -2.33 -6.35 11.70
C CYS A 165 -3.58 -6.95 12.37
N ALA A 166 -3.71 -6.82 13.70
CA ALA A 166 -4.85 -7.32 14.46
C ALA A 166 -6.12 -6.53 14.16
N ASP A 167 -6.02 -5.22 13.97
CA ASP A 167 -7.11 -4.34 13.55
C ASP A 167 -7.58 -4.66 12.12
N PHE A 168 -6.64 -4.83 11.19
CA PHE A 168 -6.92 -5.26 9.82
C PHE A 168 -7.65 -6.61 9.80
N ALA A 169 -7.11 -7.63 10.48
CA ALA A 169 -7.70 -8.96 10.55
C ALA A 169 -9.08 -8.98 11.24
N ARG A 170 -9.31 -8.14 12.27
CA ARG A 170 -10.65 -7.93 12.83
C ARG A 170 -11.60 -7.34 11.79
N SER A 171 -11.13 -6.38 10.99
CA SER A 171 -11.94 -5.76 9.94
C SER A 171 -12.27 -6.71 8.78
N GLU A 172 -11.37 -7.64 8.42
CA GLU A 172 -11.69 -8.73 7.48
C GLU A 172 -12.76 -9.65 8.05
N ALA A 173 -12.71 -9.93 9.35
CA ALA A 173 -13.72 -10.73 10.05
C ALA A 173 -15.10 -10.04 10.09
N PHE A 174 -15.15 -8.70 10.12
CA PHE A 174 -16.40 -7.94 9.94
C PHE A 174 -16.92 -8.05 8.50
N VAL A 175 -16.10 -7.77 7.49
CA VAL A 175 -16.49 -7.83 6.07
C VAL A 175 -16.98 -9.24 5.67
N THR A 176 -16.35 -10.29 6.18
CA THR A 176 -16.72 -11.69 5.89
C THR A 176 -17.89 -12.24 6.71
N ALA A 177 -18.27 -11.58 7.82
CA ALA A 177 -19.47 -11.94 8.57
C ALA A 177 -20.74 -11.31 7.97
N ASP A 178 -20.62 -10.12 7.36
CA ASP A 178 -21.73 -9.41 6.72
C ASP A 178 -22.17 -10.13 5.43
N GLN A 179 -23.42 -10.60 5.40
CA GLN A 179 -23.98 -11.29 4.23
C GLN A 179 -24.33 -10.34 3.07
N ASP A 180 -24.53 -9.04 3.33
CA ASP A 180 -24.78 -8.03 2.29
C ASP A 180 -23.48 -7.65 1.56
N LEU A 181 -22.32 -7.93 2.17
CA LEU A 181 -20.99 -7.79 1.56
C LEU A 181 -20.47 -9.14 1.03
N CYS A 182 -20.35 -10.13 1.91
CA CYS A 182 -19.72 -11.43 1.66
C CYS A 182 -20.74 -12.56 1.80
N SER A 183 -21.47 -12.86 0.72
CA SER A 183 -22.40 -13.99 0.74
C SER A 183 -21.61 -15.32 0.73
N ARG A 184 -21.95 -16.24 1.64
CA ARG A 184 -21.34 -17.60 1.72
C ARG A 184 -19.79 -17.61 1.67
N PRO A 185 -19.07 -17.05 2.67
CA PRO A 185 -17.61 -17.15 2.75
C PRO A 185 -17.11 -18.60 2.77
N SER A 186 -15.82 -18.78 2.51
CA SER A 186 -15.12 -20.07 2.63
C SER A 186 -15.33 -20.71 4.01
N PRO A 187 -15.51 -22.03 4.12
CA PRO A 187 -15.56 -22.71 5.43
C PRO A 187 -14.26 -22.54 6.23
N ASP A 188 -13.15 -22.21 5.56
CA ASP A 188 -11.85 -21.95 6.17
C ASP A 188 -11.56 -20.46 6.43
N VAL A 189 -12.53 -19.55 6.22
CA VAL A 189 -12.35 -18.09 6.34
C VAL A 189 -11.66 -17.65 7.65
N THR A 190 -12.01 -18.28 8.77
CA THR A 190 -11.37 -18.03 10.08
C THR A 190 -9.88 -18.42 10.12
N LYS A 191 -9.49 -19.50 9.42
CA LYS A 191 -8.09 -19.91 9.32
C LYS A 191 -7.31 -18.97 8.41
N LEU A 192 -7.93 -18.53 7.32
CA LEU A 192 -7.33 -17.61 6.35
C LEU A 192 -7.04 -16.25 7.02
N ILE A 193 -8.02 -15.61 7.65
CA ILE A 193 -7.83 -14.33 8.36
C ILE A 193 -6.75 -14.45 9.47
N ARG A 194 -6.66 -15.61 10.15
CA ARG A 194 -5.57 -15.88 11.10
C ARG A 194 -4.20 -16.03 10.43
N ALA A 195 -4.14 -16.56 9.22
CA ALA A 195 -2.91 -16.60 8.42
C ALA A 195 -2.52 -15.19 7.93
N ASP A 196 -3.48 -14.33 7.58
CA ASP A 196 -3.23 -12.93 7.21
C ASP A 196 -2.67 -12.13 8.37
N PHE A 197 -3.30 -12.22 9.56
CA PHE A 197 -2.77 -11.66 10.79
C PHE A 197 -1.33 -12.12 11.04
N THR A 198 -1.11 -13.45 11.03
CA THR A 198 0.20 -14.06 11.29
C THR A 198 1.24 -13.56 10.30
N THR A 199 0.94 -13.55 8.99
CA THR A 199 1.85 -13.11 7.93
C THR A 199 2.18 -11.62 8.05
N CYS A 200 1.19 -10.79 8.39
CA CYS A 200 1.38 -9.36 8.62
C CYS A 200 2.26 -9.08 9.85
N SER A 201 2.08 -9.83 10.94
CA SER A 201 2.80 -9.63 12.22
C SER A 201 4.08 -10.44 12.38
N LEU A 202 4.43 -11.30 11.41
CA LEU A 202 5.66 -12.12 11.44
C LEU A 202 6.97 -11.32 11.33
N PRO A 203 7.07 -10.22 10.54
CA PRO A 203 8.34 -9.53 10.33
C PRO A 203 8.99 -9.01 11.62
N ASP A 204 10.31 -9.20 11.71
CA ASP A 204 11.10 -8.79 12.88
C ASP A 204 10.91 -7.29 13.18
N GLY A 205 10.45 -7.01 14.40
CA GLY A 205 10.14 -5.65 14.85
C GLY A 205 8.65 -5.31 14.93
N ALA A 206 7.75 -6.12 14.37
CA ALA A 206 6.29 -5.88 14.43
C ALA A 206 5.72 -5.88 15.86
N LEU A 207 6.41 -6.54 16.81
CA LEU A 207 6.12 -6.57 18.25
C LEU A 207 6.97 -5.59 19.08
N THR A 208 7.62 -4.62 18.43
CA THR A 208 8.50 -3.63 19.10
C THR A 208 8.01 -2.22 18.85
N SER A 209 8.46 -1.25 19.66
CA SER A 209 8.16 0.18 19.44
C SER A 209 8.78 0.80 18.18
N ARG A 210 9.44 0.00 17.31
CA ARG A 210 10.02 0.45 16.04
C ARG A 210 9.16 0.11 14.81
N CYS A 211 7.99 -0.51 14.98
CA CYS A 211 7.05 -0.74 13.90
C CYS A 211 6.37 0.57 13.41
N ILE A 212 5.61 0.50 12.32
CA ILE A 212 4.76 1.59 11.79
C ILE A 212 3.33 1.36 12.25
N ALA A 213 2.67 2.36 12.84
CA ALA A 213 1.25 2.23 13.19
C ALA A 213 0.36 2.53 11.98
N GLY A 214 -0.78 1.86 11.86
CA GLY A 214 -1.74 2.08 10.77
C GLY A 214 -2.17 3.53 10.61
N VAL A 215 -2.39 4.22 11.74
CA VAL A 215 -2.75 5.65 11.77
C VAL A 215 -1.66 6.58 11.25
N ASP A 216 -0.38 6.18 11.28
CA ASP A 216 0.72 6.98 10.70
C ASP A 216 0.67 6.99 9.16
N ASN A 217 0.04 5.97 8.57
CA ASN A 217 -0.05 5.79 7.12
C ASN A 217 -1.44 6.13 6.55
N GLU A 218 -2.50 5.79 7.28
CA GLU A 218 -3.90 6.08 6.98
C GLU A 218 -4.57 6.79 8.17
N PRO A 219 -4.22 8.06 8.43
CA PRO A 219 -4.81 8.83 9.53
C PRO A 219 -6.30 9.15 9.30
N GLU A 220 -6.69 9.28 8.03
CA GLU A 220 -8.04 9.65 7.63
C GLU A 220 -9.04 8.50 7.75
N ASN A 221 -10.29 8.85 8.06
CA ASN A 221 -11.40 7.91 8.22
C ASN A 221 -11.10 6.71 9.14
N CYS A 222 -10.22 6.88 10.13
CA CYS A 222 -9.76 5.82 11.03
C CYS A 222 -9.16 4.60 10.35
N GLY A 223 -8.55 4.78 9.17
CA GLY A 223 -8.01 3.70 8.36
C GLY A 223 -9.05 2.91 7.60
N PHE A 224 -10.30 3.37 7.47
CA PHE A 224 -11.34 2.70 6.67
C PHE A 224 -11.43 3.22 5.22
N ALA A 225 -10.51 4.08 4.78
CA ALA A 225 -10.53 4.76 3.47
C ALA A 225 -11.92 5.35 3.13
N ASN A 226 -12.67 4.73 2.21
CA ASN A 226 -14.03 5.15 1.83
C ASN A 226 -15.16 4.26 2.40
N SER A 227 -14.84 3.25 3.22
CA SER A 227 -15.83 2.39 3.87
C SER A 227 -16.60 3.17 4.94
N THR A 228 -17.82 3.60 4.62
CA THR A 228 -18.73 4.20 5.59
C THR A 228 -19.25 3.14 6.55
N VAL A 229 -19.60 1.93 6.06
CA VAL A 229 -20.07 0.85 6.93
C VAL A 229 -18.97 0.44 7.93
N GLY A 230 -17.72 0.32 7.49
CA GLY A 230 -16.57 0.00 8.35
C GLY A 230 -16.33 1.06 9.43
N LEU A 231 -16.28 2.35 9.06
CA LEU A 231 -16.19 3.45 10.03
C LEU A 231 -17.33 3.37 11.05
N CYS A 232 -18.57 3.27 10.56
CA CYS A 232 -19.75 3.37 11.41
C CYS A 232 -19.89 2.16 12.34
N LEU A 233 -19.47 0.97 11.91
CA LEU A 233 -19.43 -0.21 12.76
C LEU A 233 -18.34 -0.11 13.83
N TYR A 234 -17.15 0.40 13.47
CA TYR A 234 -16.07 0.69 14.41
C TYR A 234 -16.49 1.71 15.47
N CYS A 235 -17.04 2.84 15.04
CA CYS A 235 -17.47 3.89 15.95
C CYS A 235 -18.70 3.48 16.78
N ALA A 236 -19.67 2.74 16.23
CA ALA A 236 -20.80 2.21 17.00
C ALA A 236 -20.37 1.16 18.04
N ALA A 237 -19.30 0.40 17.80
CA ALA A 237 -18.73 -0.52 18.80
C ALA A 237 -18.10 0.23 20.00
N GLY A 238 -17.68 1.49 19.82
CA GLY A 238 -17.35 2.42 20.91
C GLY A 238 -18.57 3.09 21.55
N GLY A 239 -19.78 2.77 21.10
CA GLY A 239 -21.03 3.45 21.44
C GLY A 239 -21.31 4.67 20.56
N ILE A 240 -22.51 5.25 20.69
CA ILE A 240 -22.92 6.47 19.94
C ILE A 240 -21.94 7.64 20.16
N ASN A 241 -21.22 7.64 21.29
CA ASN A 241 -20.14 8.55 21.61
C ASN A 241 -18.79 7.80 21.73
N SER A 242 -18.32 7.18 20.64
CA SER A 242 -16.98 6.55 20.64
C SER A 242 -15.93 7.55 21.14
N THR A 243 -15.28 7.19 22.25
CA THR A 243 -14.27 8.02 22.92
C THR A 243 -12.93 8.05 22.18
N ASP A 244 -12.80 7.29 21.08
CA ASP A 244 -11.69 7.43 20.14
C ASP A 244 -11.82 8.78 19.41
N THR A 245 -10.84 9.65 19.66
CA THR A 245 -10.63 10.93 18.96
C THR A 245 -10.77 10.81 17.44
N CYS A 246 -10.41 9.66 16.87
CA CYS A 246 -10.56 9.42 15.45
C CYS A 246 -12.02 9.44 14.97
N CYS A 247 -12.96 8.85 15.71
CA CYS A 247 -14.38 8.85 15.34
C CYS A 247 -14.97 10.26 15.31
N TYR A 248 -14.53 11.13 16.23
CA TYR A 248 -14.87 12.55 16.23
C TYR A 248 -14.29 13.27 14.99
N ASN A 249 -12.98 13.13 14.75
CA ASN A 249 -12.29 13.77 13.62
C ASN A 249 -12.83 13.31 12.26
N ALA A 250 -13.16 12.02 12.12
CA ALA A 250 -13.78 11.46 10.92
C ALA A 250 -15.23 11.90 10.70
N GLY A 251 -15.84 12.61 11.66
CA GLY A 251 -17.22 13.09 11.58
C GLY A 251 -18.27 11.98 11.65
N ALA A 252 -18.00 10.91 12.41
CA ALA A 252 -18.82 9.70 12.45
C ALA A 252 -20.30 9.99 12.76
N GLU A 253 -20.61 10.86 13.73
CA GLU A 253 -21.98 11.26 14.09
C GLU A 253 -22.84 11.62 12.86
N ARG A 254 -22.33 12.49 11.97
CA ARG A 254 -23.04 12.95 10.77
C ARG A 254 -22.95 11.96 9.59
N ARG A 255 -21.93 11.12 9.54
CA ARG A 255 -21.71 10.16 8.43
C ARG A 255 -22.37 8.81 8.67
N CYS A 256 -22.70 8.51 9.92
CA CYS A 256 -23.34 7.28 10.36
C CYS A 256 -24.83 7.45 10.67
N ASP A 257 -25.34 8.68 10.67
CA ASP A 257 -26.79 8.94 10.75
C ASP A 257 -27.52 8.22 9.59
N GLY A 258 -28.60 7.51 9.93
CA GLY A 258 -29.35 6.67 9.00
C GLY A 258 -28.61 5.46 8.41
N VAL A 259 -27.33 5.21 8.73
CA VAL A 259 -26.58 4.07 8.18
C VAL A 259 -27.06 2.77 8.84
N LYS A 260 -27.68 1.90 8.03
CA LYS A 260 -28.06 0.54 8.44
C LYS A 260 -26.79 -0.30 8.64
N LEU A 261 -26.38 -0.49 9.88
CA LEU A 261 -25.28 -1.39 10.23
C LEU A 261 -25.71 -2.87 10.15
N PRO A 262 -24.80 -3.77 9.71
CA PRO A 262 -25.04 -5.21 9.78
C PRO A 262 -25.07 -5.67 11.24
N SER A 263 -25.99 -6.58 11.58
CA SER A 263 -26.11 -7.16 12.93
C SER A 263 -25.09 -8.29 13.16
N VAL A 264 -23.81 -8.02 12.88
CA VAL A 264 -22.73 -9.01 12.93
C VAL A 264 -21.79 -8.74 14.11
N VAL A 265 -21.46 -9.80 14.84
CA VAL A 265 -20.47 -9.78 15.92
C VAL A 265 -19.37 -10.76 15.54
N PRO A 266 -18.19 -10.31 15.08
CA PRO A 266 -17.08 -11.19 14.79
C PRO A 266 -16.62 -11.90 16.05
N THR A 267 -16.54 -13.23 15.98
CA THR A 267 -16.06 -14.07 17.09
C THR A 267 -14.55 -14.22 17.12
N LEU A 268 -13.82 -13.51 16.24
CA LEU A 268 -12.37 -13.58 16.12
C LEU A 268 -11.69 -12.52 16.99
N THR A 269 -11.08 -12.99 18.08
CA THR A 269 -10.14 -12.21 18.88
C THR A 269 -8.72 -12.40 18.37
N PHE A 270 -7.98 -11.29 18.29
CA PHE A 270 -6.55 -11.26 17.98
C PHE A 270 -5.86 -10.56 19.15
N SER A 271 -5.07 -11.32 19.91
CA SER A 271 -4.33 -10.82 21.06
C SER A 271 -2.88 -10.60 20.67
N THR A 272 -2.43 -9.36 20.72
CA THR A 272 -1.01 -9.02 20.72
C THR A 272 -0.46 -9.08 22.14
N PRO A 273 0.80 -9.50 22.35
CA PRO A 273 1.42 -9.45 23.67
C PRO A 273 1.68 -7.99 24.05
N SER A 274 0.85 -7.46 24.96
CA SER A 274 1.07 -6.12 25.51
C SER A 274 2.33 -6.12 26.39
N ALA A 275 3.19 -5.12 26.24
CA ALA A 275 4.45 -5.04 26.95
C ALA A 275 4.20 -4.75 28.45
N THR A 276 4.32 -5.77 29.29
CA THR A 276 4.21 -5.62 30.74
C THR A 276 5.37 -4.78 31.28
N SER A 277 5.14 -3.49 31.49
CA SER A 277 6.09 -2.61 32.16
C SER A 277 6.14 -2.94 33.66
N SER A 278 6.92 -3.96 34.03
CA SER A 278 7.26 -4.22 35.43
C SER A 278 7.94 -2.99 36.02
N PRO A 279 7.39 -2.34 37.07
CA PRO A 279 8.01 -1.18 37.67
C PRO A 279 9.26 -1.60 38.46
N THR A 280 10.44 -1.39 37.88
CA THR A 280 11.70 -1.46 38.62
C THR A 280 11.70 -0.34 39.66
N GLN A 281 11.35 -0.67 40.90
CA GLN A 281 11.48 0.24 42.03
C GLN A 281 12.95 0.50 42.34
N THR A 282 13.55 1.48 41.68
CA THR A 282 14.83 2.04 42.08
C THR A 282 14.60 2.84 43.36
N ALA A 283 14.88 2.23 44.51
CA ALA A 283 14.81 2.91 45.80
C ALA A 283 15.85 4.05 45.83
N ALA A 284 15.37 5.28 45.73
CA ALA A 284 16.22 6.46 45.88
C ALA A 284 16.70 6.58 47.33
N GLY A 285 18.02 6.65 47.53
CA GLY A 285 18.61 6.74 48.86
C GLY A 285 18.37 8.10 49.52
N THR A 286 17.54 8.15 50.55
CA THR A 286 17.34 9.36 51.37
C THR A 286 18.50 9.55 52.34
N ARG A 287 19.25 10.65 52.19
CA ARG A 287 20.23 11.09 53.19
C ARG A 287 19.54 11.95 54.26
N GLY A 288 19.82 11.64 55.53
CA GLY A 288 19.43 12.40 56.72
C GLY A 288 18.91 11.47 57.82
N GLY A 289 19.33 11.56 59.08
CA GLY A 289 20.36 12.42 59.66
C GLY A 289 20.13 12.65 61.16
N GLY A 290 20.98 12.05 62.01
CA GLY A 290 21.18 12.45 63.42
C GLY A 290 20.50 11.62 64.52
N GLY A 291 21.27 11.30 65.58
CA GLY A 291 20.78 11.41 66.97
C GLY A 291 20.79 10.19 67.90
N GLY A 292 21.93 9.91 68.57
CA GLY A 292 22.02 9.23 69.89
C GLY A 292 21.71 7.71 69.96
N GLY A 293 22.19 6.94 70.96
CA GLY A 293 23.19 7.27 71.99
C GLY A 293 23.18 6.33 73.22
N GLY A 294 24.08 5.33 73.26
CA GLY A 294 24.49 4.55 74.45
C GLY A 294 23.47 3.54 75.04
N PRO A 295 23.86 2.75 76.05
CA PRO A 295 25.20 2.59 76.65
C PRO A 295 26.02 1.42 76.07
#